data_AF-K2DN56-F1
#
_entry.id   AF-K2DN56-F1
#
_cell.length_a   1.000
_cell.length_b   1.000
_cell.length_c   1.000
_cell.angle_alpha   90.00
_cell.angle_beta   90.00
_cell.angle_gamma   90.00
#
_symmetry.space_group_name_H-M   'P 1'
#
loop_
_entity.id
_entity.type
_entity.pdbx_description
1 polymer ?
#
loop_
_entity_poly.entity_id
_entity_poly.type
_entity_poly.pdbx_seq_one_letter_code
_entity_poly.pdbx_strand_id
1 'polypeptide(L)'
;MRNIILFVGWPVLVAGSIYVFVKGKGVYSLVKGSLIGKLSKTLVYTMLIEMYSLGVVATFFLYCSLESALYVVIPVFVVWFINFLIAVKVLNYATAEVKKMAQ
;
A
#
# COMPACT_ATOMS: atom_id res chain seq x y z
N MET A 1 -1.05 -20.75 15.74
CA MET A 1 -1.27 -20.16 14.40
C MET A 1 -1.65 -18.67 14.44
N ARG A 2 -2.72 -18.27 15.14
CA ARG A 2 -3.20 -16.87 15.18
C ARG A 2 -2.12 -15.81 15.55
N ASN A 3 -1.35 -16.04 16.61
CA ASN A 3 -0.30 -15.10 17.01
C ASN A 3 0.83 -14.97 15.98
N ILE A 4 1.15 -16.04 15.24
CA ILE A 4 2.18 -16.01 14.19
C ILE A 4 1.71 -15.15 13.02
N ILE A 5 0.44 -15.31 12.61
CA ILE A 5 -0.15 -14.54 11.51
C ILE A 5 -0.17 -13.04 11.85
N LEU A 6 -0.54 -12.67 13.08
CA LEU A 6 -0.52 -11.28 13.53
C LEU A 6 0.90 -10.73 13.64
N PHE A 7 1.83 -11.53 14.20
CA PHE A 7 3.21 -11.11 14.42
C PHE A 7 4.00 -10.97 13.12
N VAL A 8 3.64 -11.68 12.04
CA VAL A 8 4.27 -11.53 10.72
C VAL A 8 3.51 -10.51 9.86
N GLY A 9 2.18 -10.54 9.89
CA GLY A 9 1.33 -9.68 9.05
C GLY A 9 1.50 -8.20 9.37
N TRP A 10 1.50 -7.82 10.65
CA TRP A 10 1.63 -6.41 11.04
C TRP A 10 2.98 -5.80 10.64
N PRO A 11 4.14 -6.44 10.91
CA PRO A 11 5.43 -5.94 10.45
C PRO A 11 5.54 -5.82 8.92
N VAL A 12 4.95 -6.75 8.16
CA VAL A 12 4.92 -6.66 6.69
C VAL A 12 4.12 -5.44 6.23
N LEU A 13 2.96 -5.18 6.84
CA LEU A 13 2.16 -3.98 6.54
C LEU A 13 2.92 -2.69 6.95
N VAL A 14 3.60 -2.69 8.10
CA VAL A 14 4.42 -1.55 8.53
C VAL A 14 5.60 -1.31 7.58
N ALA A 15 6.30 -2.36 7.15
CA ALA A 15 7.38 -2.25 6.18
C ALA A 15 6.87 -1.77 4.81
N GLY A 16 5.73 -2.29 4.35
CA GLY A 16 5.06 -1.86 3.12
C GLY A 16 4.66 -0.39 3.14
N SER A 17 4.16 0.11 4.28
CA SER A 17 3.76 1.53 4.42
C SER A 17 4.95 2.45 4.36
N ILE A 18 6.04 2.10 5.05
CA ILE A 18 7.29 2.86 4.99
C ILE A 18 7.79 2.93 3.54
N TYR A 19 7.80 1.80 2.83
CA TYR A 19 8.25 1.75 1.44
C TYR A 19 7.43 2.66 0.52
N VAL A 20 6.09 2.57 0.57
CA VAL A 20 5.21 3.43 -0.24
C VAL A 20 5.36 4.89 0.12
N PHE A 21 5.48 5.21 1.41
CA PHE A 21 5.63 6.57 1.87
C PHE A 21 6.94 7.20 1.38
N VAL A 22 8.06 6.48 1.48
CA VAL A 22 9.37 6.95 0.98
C VAL A 22 9.32 7.17 -0.52
N LYS A 23 8.77 6.22 -1.30
CA LYS A 23 8.63 6.39 -2.75
C LYS A 23 7.71 7.55 -3.11
N GLY A 24 6.55 7.62 -2.48
CA GLY A 24 5.57 8.68 -2.69
C GLY A 24 6.14 10.06 -2.43
N LYS A 25 6.95 10.21 -1.37
CA LYS A 25 7.64 11.45 -1.03
C LYS A 25 8.69 11.82 -2.09
N GLY A 26 9.41 10.84 -2.63
CA GLY A 26 10.34 11.03 -3.77
C GLY A 26 9.63 11.65 -4.98
N VAL A 27 8.52 11.03 -5.42
CA VAL A 27 7.71 11.56 -6.54
C VAL A 27 7.20 12.96 -6.22
N TYR A 28 6.55 13.14 -5.07
CA TYR A 28 5.97 14.42 -4.68
C TYR A 28 7.02 15.55 -4.63
N SER A 29 8.25 15.27 -4.19
CA SER A 29 9.32 16.27 -4.12
C SER A 29 9.77 16.74 -5.50
N LEU A 30 9.75 15.85 -6.50
CA LEU A 30 10.17 16.14 -7.88
C LEU A 30 9.11 16.91 -8.68
N VAL A 31 7.83 16.79 -8.30
CA VAL A 31 6.71 17.39 -9.03
C VAL A 31 5.86 18.33 -8.17
N LYS A 32 6.47 18.92 -7.13
CA LYS A 32 5.79 19.73 -6.11
C LYS A 32 5.02 20.90 -6.75
N GLY A 33 3.69 20.84 -6.68
CA GLY A 33 2.78 21.85 -7.25
C GLY A 33 2.07 21.43 -8.54
N SER A 34 2.53 20.39 -9.23
CA SER A 34 1.88 19.84 -10.42
C SER A 34 0.68 18.94 -10.10
N LEU A 35 -0.17 18.70 -11.10
CA LEU A 35 -1.27 17.74 -11.02
C LEU A 35 -0.76 16.32 -10.66
N ILE A 36 0.36 15.90 -11.26
CA ILE A 36 1.00 14.59 -11.03
C ILE A 36 1.44 14.44 -9.57
N GLY A 37 2.02 15.50 -8.99
CA GLY A 37 2.41 15.53 -7.58
C GLY A 37 1.21 15.39 -6.64
N LYS A 38 0.11 16.09 -6.92
CA LYS A 38 -1.14 15.97 -6.13
C LYS A 38 -1.74 14.56 -6.23
N LEU A 39 -1.83 14.00 -7.45
CA LEU A 39 -2.33 12.63 -7.67
C LEU A 39 -1.47 11.58 -6.95
N SER A 40 -0.15 11.71 -7.04
CA SER A 40 0.79 10.79 -6.38
C SER A 40 0.64 10.82 -4.86
N LYS A 41 0.49 12.02 -4.27
CA LYS A 41 0.23 12.18 -2.84
C LYS A 41 -1.08 11.51 -2.44
N THR A 42 -2.18 11.80 -3.16
CA THR A 42 -3.49 11.18 -2.88
C THR A 42 -3.41 9.66 -2.98
N LEU A 43 -2.79 9.12 -4.04
CA LEU A 43 -2.65 7.69 -4.24
C LEU A 43 -1.90 7.02 -3.07
N VAL A 44 -0.81 7.62 -2.60
CA VAL A 44 -0.04 7.14 -1.43
C VAL A 44 -0.89 7.14 -0.17
N TYR A 45 -1.66 8.20 0.09
CA TYR A 45 -2.56 8.26 1.25
C TYR A 45 -3.66 7.19 1.16
N THR A 46 -4.30 7.03 0.00
CA THR A 46 -5.33 6.01 -0.21
C THR A 46 -4.78 4.61 0.01
N MET A 47 -3.60 4.29 -0.56
CA MET A 47 -2.94 3.00 -0.35
C MET A 47 -2.65 2.72 1.13
N LEU A 48 -2.19 3.72 1.89
CA LEU A 48 -1.95 3.57 3.32
C LEU A 48 -3.24 3.26 4.07
N ILE A 49 -4.31 4.01 3.80
CA ILE A 49 -5.62 3.80 4.43
C ILE A 49 -6.15 2.40 4.13
N GLU A 50 -6.10 1.97 2.87
CA GLU A 50 -6.53 0.62 2.46
C GLU A 50 -5.73 -0.46 3.20
N MET A 51 -4.41 -0.30 3.27
CA MET A 51 -3.52 -1.29 3.88
C MET A 51 -3.76 -1.44 5.38
N TYR A 52 -3.95 -0.33 6.10
CA TYR A 52 -4.29 -0.36 7.53
C TYR A 52 -5.71 -0.90 7.76
N SER A 53 -6.68 -0.52 6.92
CA SER A 53 -8.05 -1.03 7.01
C SER A 53 -8.07 -2.55 6.83
N LEU A 54 -7.31 -3.06 5.85
CA LEU A 54 -7.18 -4.48 5.60
C LEU A 54 -6.51 -5.21 6.79
N GLY A 55 -5.47 -4.63 7.40
CA GLY A 55 -4.83 -5.17 8.60
C GLY A 55 -5.79 -5.26 9.80
N VAL A 56 -6.63 -4.26 10.01
CA VAL A 56 -7.65 -4.25 11.09
C VAL A 56 -8.73 -5.30 10.81
N VAL A 57 -9.28 -5.34 9.59
CA VAL A 57 -10.30 -6.34 9.19
C VAL A 57 -9.74 -7.76 9.29
N ALA A 58 -8.50 -7.98 8.84
CA ALA A 58 -7.82 -9.25 8.97
C ALA A 58 -7.68 -9.69 10.44
N THR A 59 -7.29 -8.75 11.31
CA THR A 59 -7.18 -9.00 12.75
C THR A 59 -8.54 -9.36 13.34
N PHE A 60 -9.60 -8.60 13.02
CA PHE A 60 -10.96 -8.89 13.50
C PHE A 60 -11.44 -10.29 13.11
N PHE A 61 -11.32 -10.65 11.82
CA PHE A 61 -11.70 -11.98 11.35
C PHE A 61 -10.88 -13.08 12.02
N LEU A 62 -9.58 -12.89 12.22
CA LEU A 62 -8.71 -13.85 12.93
C LEU A 62 -9.14 -14.10 14.39
N TYR A 63 -9.75 -13.12 15.05
CA TYR A 63 -10.29 -13.27 16.41
C TYR A 63 -11.69 -13.88 16.45
N CYS A 64 -12.53 -13.64 15.43
CA CYS A 64 -13.89 -14.22 15.36
C CYS A 64 -13.91 -15.66 14.83
N SER A 65 -13.22 -15.96 13.73
CA SER A 65 -13.20 -17.28 13.09
C SER A 65 -11.97 -17.44 12.20
N LEU A 66 -11.11 -18.40 12.55
CA LEU A 66 -9.88 -18.66 11.80
C LEU A 66 -10.17 -19.13 10.36
N GLU A 67 -11.18 -19.97 10.15
CA GLU A 67 -11.57 -20.43 8.81
C GLU A 67 -12.07 -19.27 7.96
N SER A 68 -12.99 -18.46 8.49
CA SER A 68 -13.53 -17.31 7.78
C SER A 68 -12.43 -16.29 7.47
N ALA A 69 -11.46 -16.12 8.37
CA ALA A 69 -10.29 -15.28 8.12
C ALA A 69 -9.49 -15.77 6.92
N LEU A 70 -9.18 -17.07 6.82
CA LEU A 70 -8.40 -17.58 5.69
C LEU A 70 -9.16 -17.45 4.36
N TYR A 71 -10.45 -17.78 4.34
CA TYR A 71 -11.24 -17.74 3.11
C TYR A 71 -11.60 -16.33 2.62
N VAL A 72 -11.70 -15.34 3.52
CA VAL A 72 -12.05 -13.96 3.15
C VAL A 72 -10.82 -13.06 3.06
N VAL A 73 -9.92 -13.13 4.04
CA VAL A 73 -8.78 -12.20 4.14
C VAL A 73 -7.73 -12.50 3.07
N ILE A 74 -7.45 -13.77 2.78
CA ILE A 74 -6.42 -14.11 1.78
C ILE A 74 -6.79 -13.60 0.39
N PRO A 75 -8.00 -13.86 -0.17
CA PRO A 75 -8.37 -13.30 -1.46
C PRO A 75 -8.37 -11.77 -1.48
N VAL A 76 -8.88 -11.12 -0.44
CA VAL A 76 -8.89 -9.65 -0.33
C VAL A 76 -7.45 -9.11 -0.28
N PHE A 77 -6.55 -9.78 0.45
CA PHE A 77 -5.12 -9.43 0.49
C PHE A 77 -4.46 -9.59 -0.89
N VAL A 78 -4.76 -10.65 -1.64
CA VAL A 78 -4.22 -10.86 -2.99
C VAL A 78 -4.67 -9.74 -3.94
N VAL A 79 -5.97 -9.41 -3.95
CA VAL A 79 -6.51 -8.32 -4.78
C VAL A 79 -5.87 -6.98 -4.41
N TRP A 80 -5.77 -6.70 -3.11
CA TRP A 80 -5.12 -5.49 -2.62
C TRP A 80 -3.64 -5.44 -2.98
N PHE A 81 -2.92 -6.57 -2.89
CA PHE A 81 -1.50 -6.65 -3.23
C PHE A 81 -1.25 -6.42 -4.73
N ILE A 82 -2.13 -6.91 -5.60
CA ILE A 82 -2.08 -6.60 -7.04
C ILE A 82 -2.27 -5.09 -7.26
N ASN A 83 -3.27 -4.47 -6.61
CA ASN A 83 -3.51 -3.04 -6.69
C ASN A 83 -2.28 -2.24 -6.23
N PHE A 84 -1.67 -2.65 -5.11
CA PHE A 84 -0.43 -2.08 -4.59
C PHE A 84 0.71 -2.12 -5.62
N LEU A 85 0.94 -3.26 -6.27
CA LEU A 85 1.99 -3.39 -7.28
C LEU A 85 1.75 -2.49 -8.49
N ILE A 86 0.50 -2.36 -8.93
CA ILE A 86 0.11 -1.46 -10.03
C ILE A 86 0.36 -0.02 -9.61
N ALA A 87 -0.08 0.39 -8.43
CA ALA A 87 0.09 1.74 -7.94
C ALA A 87 1.57 2.12 -7.79
N VAL A 88 2.42 1.21 -7.32
CA VAL A 88 3.88 1.41 -7.28
C VAL A 88 4.48 1.55 -8.68
N LYS A 89 4.01 0.77 -9.67
CA LYS A 89 4.44 0.92 -11.07
C LYS A 89 4.04 2.28 -11.64
N VAL A 90 2.81 2.73 -11.38
CA VAL A 90 2.31 4.05 -11.83
C VAL A 90 3.15 5.18 -11.21
N LEU A 91 3.46 5.10 -9.91
CA LEU A 91 4.32 6.08 -9.24
C LEU A 91 5.74 6.10 -9.86
N ASN A 92 6.30 4.94 -10.16
CA ASN A 92 7.60 4.84 -10.82
C ASN A 92 7.60 5.44 -12.22
N TYR A 93 6.56 5.14 -13.01
CA TYR A 93 6.42 5.66 -14.36
C TYR A 93 6.31 7.19 -14.34
N ALA A 94 5.44 7.73 -13.49
CA ALA A 94 5.29 9.17 -13.30
C ALA A 94 6.62 9.83 -12.88
N THR A 95 7.40 9.18 -12.02
CA THR A 95 8.73 9.68 -11.62
C THR A 95 9.71 9.71 -12.78
N ALA A 96 9.75 8.64 -13.59
CA ALA A 96 10.64 8.54 -14.73
C ALA A 96 10.29 9.58 -15.81
N GLU A 97 8.99 9.80 -16.04
CA GLU A 97 8.49 10.79 -16.99
C GLU A 97 8.86 12.21 -16.58
N VAL A 98 8.63 12.57 -15.31
CA VAL A 98 9.03 13.88 -14.76
C VAL A 98 10.54 14.09 -14.88
N LYS A 99 11.35 13.06 -14.58
CA LYS A 99 12.81 13.15 -14.67
C LYS A 99 13.28 13.39 -16.10
N LYS A 100 12.61 12.82 -17.10
CA LYS A 100 12.90 13.06 -18.53
C LYS A 100 12.55 14.48 -18.97
N MET A 101 11.49 15.07 -18.42
CA MET A 101 11.09 16.44 -18.75
C MET A 101 11.94 17.52 -18.07
N ALA A 102 12.67 17.15 -17.00
CA ALA A 102 13.55 18.04 -16.25
C ALA A 102 15.02 18.03 -16.74
N GLN A 103 15.38 17.13 -17.67
CA GLN A 103 16.65 17.14 -18.41
C GLN A 103 16.48 17.86 -19.75
#